data_AF-F3FXV7-F1
#
_entry.id   AF-F3FXV7-F1
#
_cell.length_a   1.000
_cell.length_b   1.000
_cell.length_c   1.000
_cell.angle_alpha   90.00
_cell.angle_beta   90.00
_cell.angle_gamma   90.00
#
_symmetry.space_group_name_H-M   'P 1'
#
loop_
_entity.id
_entity.type
_entity.pdbx_description
1 polymer ?
#
loop_
_entity_poly.entity_id
_entity_poly.type
_entity_poly.pdbx_seq_one_letter_code
_entity_poly.pdbx_strand_id
1 'polypeptide(L)' 'GYRVIASTGRASESDYLQQLGAAQIIDRQTLSQPGRPLAKEQWAAAVDSVGSHTLANVFA' A
#
# COMPACT_ATOMS: atom_id res chain seq x y z
N GLY A 1 10.77 -2.15 15.57
CA GLY A 1 9.42 -2.01 14.99
C GLY A 1 9.51 -1.99 13.48
N TYR A 2 8.39 -2.14 12.77
CA TYR A 2 8.34 -2.06 11.30
C TYR A 2 8.03 -0.63 10.85
N ARG A 3 8.58 -0.20 9.71
CA ARG A 3 8.17 1.03 9.05
C ARG A 3 6.96 0.73 8.18
N VAL A 4 5.77 1.05 8.68
CA VAL A 4 4.50 0.73 7.99
C VAL A 4 4.15 1.80 6.97
N ILE A 5 3.78 1.37 5.76
CA ILE A 5 3.26 2.23 4.70
C ILE A 5 1.81 1.83 4.47
N ALA A 6 0.88 2.77 4.68
CA ALA A 6 -0.55 2.53 4.52
C ALA A 6 -1.03 2.99 3.13
N SER A 7 -1.83 2.16 2.47
CA SER A 7 -2.49 2.50 1.21
C SER A 7 -3.96 2.85 1.46
N THR A 8 -4.42 4.01 0.98
CA THR A 8 -5.82 4.43 1.15
C THR A 8 -6.36 5.16 -0.07
N GLY A 9 -7.66 5.00 -0.33
CA GLY A 9 -8.40 5.82 -1.28
C GLY A 9 -9.11 7.01 -0.64
N ARG A 10 -8.99 7.19 0.67
CA ARG A 10 -9.62 8.27 1.44
C ARG A 10 -8.53 9.16 2.03
N ALA A 11 -8.13 10.19 1.29
CA ALA A 11 -7.07 11.11 1.72
C ALA A 11 -7.36 11.79 3.08
N SER A 12 -8.65 11.97 3.42
CA SER A 12 -9.09 12.53 4.71
C SER A 12 -8.75 11.64 5.92
N GLU A 13 -8.51 10.35 5.73
CA GLU A 13 -8.17 9.41 6.82
C GLU A 13 -6.67 9.42 7.16
N SER A 14 -5.88 10.32 6.55
CA SER A 14 -4.42 10.28 6.68
C SER A 14 -3.93 10.48 8.12
N ASP A 15 -4.51 11.45 8.83
CA ASP A 15 -4.14 11.74 10.21
C ASP A 15 -4.46 10.56 11.14
N TYR A 16 -5.61 9.92 10.93
CA TYR A 16 -6.01 8.72 11.66
C TYR A 16 -5.01 7.57 11.45
N LEU A 17 -4.61 7.31 10.20
CA LEU A 17 -3.63 6.27 9.88
C LEU A 17 -2.24 6.55 10.47
N GLN A 18 -1.82 7.81 10.51
CA GLN A 18 -0.56 8.21 11.16
C GLN A 18 -0.62 8.02 12.69
N GLN A 19 -1.74 8.35 13.33
CA GLN A 19 -1.94 8.11 14.76
C GLN A 19 -1.89 6.62 15.12
N LEU A 20 -2.33 5.73 14.22
CA LEU A 20 -2.17 4.28 14.37
C LEU A 20 -0.74 3.77 14.15
N GLY A 21 0.17 4.62 13.64
CA GLY A 21 1.59 4.30 13.46
C GLY A 21 2.05 4.13 12.01
N ALA A 22 1.25 4.53 11.01
CA ALA A 22 1.72 4.58 9.62
C ALA A 22 2.85 5.62 9.47
N ALA A 23 4.01 5.18 8.99
CA ALA A 23 5.15 6.05 8.74
C ALA A 23 5.05 6.82 7.41
N GLN A 24 4.23 6.32 6.48
CA GLN A 24 3.94 6.96 5.21
C GLN A 24 2.57 6.49 4.69
N ILE A 25 1.93 7.33 3.88
CA ILE A 25 0.67 7.01 3.22
C ILE A 25 0.85 7.12 1.71
N ILE A 26 0.28 6.17 0.98
CA ILE A 26 0.21 6.19 -0.49
C ILE A 26 -1.25 6.14 -0.95
N ASP A 27 -1.52 6.76 -2.09
CA ASP A 27 -2.84 6.67 -2.72
C ASP A 27 -3.05 5.24 -3.25
N ARG A 28 -4.24 4.67 -3.05
CA ARG A 28 -4.57 3.32 -3.56
C ARG A 28 -4.36 3.19 -5.07
N GLN A 29 -4.52 4.28 -5.83
CA GLN A 29 -4.37 4.30 -7.28
C GLN A 29 -2.96 3.91 -7.73
N THR A 30 -1.96 4.06 -6.86
CA THR A 30 -0.58 3.61 -7.13
C THR A 30 -0.48 2.09 -7.31
N LEU A 31 -1.45 1.32 -6.79
CA LEU A 31 -1.46 -0.14 -6.82
C LEU A 31 -2.68 -0.72 -7.54
N SER A 32 -3.69 0.07 -7.91
CA SER A 32 -4.99 -0.48 -8.33
C SER A 32 -5.11 -0.81 -9.82
N GLN A 33 -4.13 -0.47 -10.65
CA GLN A 33 -4.13 -0.69 -12.10
C GLN A 33 -3.33 -1.95 -12.47
N PRO A 34 -3.60 -2.64 -13.59
CA PRO A 34 -2.74 -3.71 -14.06
C PRO A 34 -1.26 -3.26 -14.19
N GLY A 35 -0.36 -3.96 -13.49
CA GLY A 35 1.07 -3.65 -13.47
C GLY A 35 1.91 -4.61 -14.33
N ARG A 36 3.24 -4.43 -14.26
CA ARG A 36 4.21 -5.34 -14.89
C ARG A 36 4.32 -6.63 -14.05
N PRO A 37 4.70 -7.77 -14.66
CA PRO A 37 4.91 -9.01 -13.92
C PRO A 37 6.00 -8.95 -12.85
N LEU A 38 7.02 -8.11 -13.07
CA LEU A 38 8.07 -7.79 -12.09
C LEU A 38 8.27 -6.28 -12.05
N ALA A 39 8.17 -5.71 -10.88
CA ALA A 39 8.43 -4.31 -10.58
C ALA A 39 9.71 -4.19 -9.74
N LYS A 40 9.98 -2.98 -9.27
CA LYS A 40 11.08 -2.76 -8.34
C LYS A 40 10.68 -3.31 -6.98
N GLU A 41 11.55 -4.12 -6.38
CA GLU A 41 11.40 -4.56 -4.99
C GLU A 41 11.28 -3.36 -4.05
N GLN A 42 10.16 -3.26 -3.35
CA GLN A 42 9.84 -2.16 -2.43
C GLN A 42 9.43 -2.62 -1.05
N TRP A 43 8.85 -3.82 -0.94
CA TRP A 43 8.18 -4.29 0.27
C TRP A 43 8.86 -5.53 0.82
N ALA A 44 9.26 -5.49 2.08
CA ALA A 44 9.76 -6.68 2.78
C ALA A 44 8.62 -7.65 3.16
N ALA A 45 7.42 -7.12 3.36
CA ALA A 45 6.20 -7.86 3.65
C ALA A 45 4.97 -6.98 3.35
N ALA A 46 3.81 -7.61 3.18
CA ALA A 46 2.54 -6.91 3.03
C ALA A 46 1.41 -7.63 3.75
N VAL A 47 0.42 -6.85 4.21
CA VAL A 47 -0.86 -7.34 4.72
C VAL A 47 -1.93 -6.81 3.78
N ASP A 48 -2.60 -7.70 3.06
CA ASP A 48 -3.63 -7.33 2.10
C ASP A 48 -5.04 -7.68 2.60
N SER A 49 -5.95 -6.73 2.45
CA SER A 49 -7.39 -6.88 2.72
C SER A 49 -8.25 -6.38 1.56
N VAL A 50 -7.63 -6.13 0.40
CA VAL A 50 -8.26 -5.54 -0.80
C VAL A 50 -8.33 -6.55 -1.95
N GLY A 51 -7.23 -7.26 -2.24
CA GLY A 51 -7.15 -8.23 -3.33
C GLY A 51 -6.94 -7.62 -4.72
N SER A 52 -7.14 -8.44 -5.76
CA SER A 52 -7.07 -8.05 -7.18
C SER A 52 -5.74 -7.39 -7.60
N HIS A 53 -5.77 -6.38 -8.46
CA HIS A 53 -4.58 -5.67 -8.95
C HIS A 53 -3.73 -5.07 -7.82
N THR A 54 -4.35 -4.66 -6.71
CA THR A 54 -3.61 -4.20 -5.52
C THR A 54 -2.68 -5.30 -5.02
N LEU A 55 -3.21 -6.51 -4.81
CA LEU A 55 -2.42 -7.66 -4.38
C LEU A 55 -1.35 -8.02 -5.40
N ALA A 56 -1.72 -8.07 -6.68
CA ALA A 56 -0.78 -8.41 -7.75
C ALA A 56 0.42 -7.45 -7.79
N ASN A 57 0.17 -6.14 -7.66
CA ASN A 57 1.22 -5.12 -7.72
C ASN A 57 2.05 -5.00 -6.44
N VAL A 58 1.56 -5.54 -5.32
CA VAL A 58 2.33 -5.64 -4.09
C VAL A 58 3.34 -6.80 -4.15
N PHE A 59 3.04 -7.85 -4.92
CA PHE A 59 3.95 -8.99 -5.14
C PHE A 59 4.90 -8.83 -6.33
N ALA A 60 4.55 -7.97 -7.30
CA ALA A 60 5.35 -7.72 -8.50
C ALA A 60 6.68 -7.04 -8.16
#